data_AF-A0A9C7PNY0-F1
#
_entry.id   AF-A0A9C7PNY0-F1
#
_cell.length_a   1.000
_cell.length_b   1.000
_cell.length_c   1.000
_cell.angle_alpha   90.00
_cell.angle_beta   90.00
_cell.angle_gamma   90.00
#
_symmetry.space_group_name_H-M   'P 1'
#
loop_
_entity.id
_entity.type
_entity.pdbx_description
1 polymer ?
#
loop_
_entity_poly.entity_id
_entity_poly.type
_entity_poly.pdbx_seq_one_letter_code
_entity_poly.pdbx_strand_id
1 'polypeptide(L)' 'MNESVKNVSFIGLGVMGYPMAGHLSKAGYSVRVYNRSKDKASKWVEEHGGAQADTPAEAASGRTSFLPALVMTMTSVR' A
#
# COMPACT_ATOMS: atom_id res chain seq x y z
N MET A 1 -21.19 -10.99 10.26
CA MET A 1 -19.93 -10.46 10.81
C MET A 1 -19.17 -9.82 9.66
N ASN A 2 -19.16 -8.49 9.54
CA ASN A 2 -18.40 -7.84 8.46
C ASN A 2 -16.96 -7.69 8.94
N GLU A 3 -16.14 -8.71 8.68
CA GLU A 3 -14.69 -8.56 8.74
C GLU A 3 -14.31 -7.54 7.67
N SER A 4 -14.17 -6.29 8.09
CA SER A 4 -13.65 -5.20 7.28
C SER A 4 -12.23 -5.57 6.87
N VAL A 5 -12.07 -6.28 5.75
CA VAL A 5 -10.80 -6.50 5.07
C VAL A 5 -10.24 -5.11 4.74
N LYS A 6 -9.40 -4.55 5.62
CA LYS A 6 -8.86 -3.20 5.42
C LYS A 6 -7.73 -3.31 4.39
N ASN A 7 -8.09 -3.10 3.13
CA ASN A 7 -7.14 -3.02 2.04
C ASN A 7 -6.33 -1.72 2.15
N VAL A 8 -5.01 -1.82 2.26
CA VAL A 8 -4.11 -0.66 2.44
C VAL A 8 -3.17 -0.54 1.24
N SER A 9 -3.09 0.65 0.65
CA SER A 9 -2.15 0.92 -0.44
C SER A 9 -1.03 1.85 -0.02
N PHE A 10 0.20 1.50 -0.38
CA PHE A 10 1.39 2.32 -0.25
C PHE A 10 1.89 2.75 -1.62
N ILE A 11 1.92 4.06 -1.86
CA ILE A 11 2.52 4.66 -3.06
C ILE A 11 3.83 5.29 -2.62
N GLY A 12 4.94 4.60 -2.85
CA GLY A 12 6.29 5.00 -2.45
C GLY A 12 6.86 4.13 -1.33
N LEU A 13 7.79 3.25 -1.69
CA LEU A 13 8.53 2.40 -0.75
C LEU A 13 9.89 3.05 -0.42
N GLY A 14 9.84 4.05 0.46
CA GLY A 14 11.03 4.66 1.08
C GLY A 14 11.50 3.90 2.32
N VAL A 15 12.52 4.43 3.00
CA VAL A 15 13.10 3.82 4.23
C VAL A 15 12.05 3.60 5.32
N MET A 16 11.06 4.48 5.45
CA MET A 16 9.97 4.33 6.42
C MET A 16 8.78 3.53 5.89
N GLY A 17 8.45 3.66 4.60
CA GLY A 17 7.29 3.00 4.00
C GLY A 17 7.47 1.49 3.85
N TYR A 18 8.69 1.02 3.60
CA TYR A 18 9.01 -0.39 3.40
C TYR A 18 8.71 -1.26 4.64
N PRO A 19 9.24 -0.97 5.85
CA PRO A 19 8.91 -1.74 7.05
C PRO A 19 7.46 -1.54 7.50
N MET A 20 6.86 -0.35 7.28
CA MET A 20 5.48 -0.07 7.68
C MET A 20 4.47 -0.89 6.87
N ALA A 21 4.65 -0.95 5.55
CA ALA A 21 3.89 -1.84 4.69
C ALA A 21 4.06 -3.30 5.16
N GLY A 22 5.28 -3.70 5.51
CA GLY A 22 5.61 -5.03 6.01
C GLY A 22 4.86 -5.40 7.29
N HIS A 23 4.81 -4.50 8.27
CA HIS A 23 4.06 -4.68 9.51
C HIS A 23 2.56 -4.85 9.26
N LEU A 24 1.99 -4.08 8.34
CA LEU A 24 0.58 -4.21 7.99
C LEU A 24 0.28 -5.53 7.29
N SER A 25 1.17 -5.98 6.38
CA SER A 25 1.05 -7.31 5.76
C SER A 25 1.05 -8.42 6.82
N LYS A 26 2.00 -8.36 7.76
CA LYS A 26 2.09 -9.32 8.89
C LYS A 26 0.90 -9.26 9.84
N ALA A 27 0.28 -8.09 10.00
CA ALA A 27 -0.91 -7.92 10.82
C ALA A 27 -2.20 -8.44 10.13
N GLY A 28 -2.10 -9.05 8.94
CA GLY A 28 -3.23 -9.63 8.22
C GLY A 28 -3.97 -8.62 7.34
N TYR A 29 -3.39 -7.45 7.09
CA TYR A 29 -3.96 -6.48 6.15
C TYR A 29 -3.59 -6.82 4.70
N SER A 30 -4.53 -6.61 3.79
CA SER A 30 -4.28 -6.74 2.34
C SER A 30 -3.53 -5.50 1.83
N VAL A 31 -2.20 -5.60 1.85
CA VAL A 31 -1.30 -4.51 1.47
C VAL A 31 -0.97 -4.56 -0.02
N ARG A 32 -1.06 -3.41 -0.70
CA ARG A 32 -0.55 -3.24 -2.07
C ARG A 32 0.44 -2.11 -2.12
N VAL A 33 1.53 -2.34 -2.83
CA VAL A 33 2.63 -1.40 -2.91
C VAL A 33 2.85 -0.95 -4.35
N TYR A 34 3.13 0.32 -4.53
CA TYR A 34 3.58 0.90 -5.77
C TYR A 34 4.85 1.68 -5.51
N ASN A 35 5.82 1.59 -6.43
CA ASN A 35 7.00 2.43 -6.40
C ASN A 35 7.41 2.77 -7.82
N ARG A 36 8.03 3.94 -8.02
CA ARG A 36 8.50 4.37 -9.36
C ARG A 36 9.47 3.37 -9.99
N SER A 37 10.27 2.70 -9.15
CA SER A 37 11.10 1.56 -9.54
C SER A 37 10.43 0.27 -9.08
N LYS A 38 10.02 -0.58 -10.03
CA LYS A 38 9.34 -1.85 -9.76
C LYS A 38 10.19 -2.82 -8.92
N ASP A 39 11.52 -2.76 -9.03
CA ASP A 39 12.43 -3.62 -8.27
C ASP A 39 12.20 -3.56 -6.76
N LYS A 40 11.93 -2.36 -6.20
CA LYS A 40 11.65 -2.23 -4.75
C LYS A 40 10.31 -2.80 -4.37
N ALA A 41 9.30 -2.65 -5.22
CA ALA A 41 7.97 -3.20 -4.99
C ALA A 41 7.99 -4.74 -5.06
N SER A 42 8.68 -5.30 -6.05
CA SER A 42 8.84 -6.75 -6.20
C SER A 42 9.58 -7.36 -5.00
N LYS A 43 10.71 -6.77 -4.58
CA LYS A 43 11.44 -7.22 -3.37
C LYS A 43 10.57 -7.20 -2.13
N TRP A 44 9.78 -6.14 -1.96
CA TRP A 44 8.87 -6.06 -0.82
C TRP A 44 7.81 -7.17 -0.84
N VAL A 45 7.24 -7.44 -2.02
CA VAL A 45 6.25 -8.52 -2.21
C VAL A 45 6.86 -9.89 -1.92
N GLU A 46 8.08 -10.15 -2.40
CA GLU A 46 8.81 -11.40 -2.12
C GLU A 46 9.08 -11.59 -0.61
N GLU A 47 9.42 -10.51 0.10
CA GLU A 47 9.75 -10.57 1.52
C GLU A 47 8.52 -10.62 2.45
N HIS A 48 7.42 -9.96 2.09
CA HIS A 48 6.29 -9.71 3.00
C HIS A 48 4.94 -10.27 2.52
N GLY A 49 4.86 -10.81 1.29
CA GLY A 49 3.68 -11.55 0.81
C GLY A 49 2.43 -10.69 0.54
N GLY A 50 2.58 -9.53 -0.11
CA GLY A 50 1.46 -8.67 -0.53
C GLY A 50 1.31 -8.54 -2.05
N ALA A 51 0.60 -7.52 -2.51
CA ALA A 51 0.44 -7.24 -3.94
C ALA A 51 1.30 -6.04 -4.38
N GLN A 52 1.78 -6.04 -5.62
CA GLN A 52 2.27 -4.80 -6.25
C GLN A 52 1.22 -4.23 -7.21
N ALA A 53 1.31 -2.94 -7.50
CA ALA A 53 0.57 -2.27 -8.56
C ALA A 53 1.56 -1.71 -9.59
N ASP A 54 1.15 -1.67 -10.86
CA ASP A 54 1.99 -1.18 -11.95
C ASP A 54 1.88 0.33 -12.13
N THR A 55 0.77 0.92 -11.65
CA THR A 55 0.52 2.35 -11.72
C THR A 55 -0.02 2.88 -10.39
N PRO A 56 0.19 4.18 -10.08
CA PRO A 56 -0.36 4.77 -8.86
C PRO A 56 -1.90 4.82 -8.91
N ALA A 57 -2.49 4.92 -10.10
CA ALA A 57 -3.93 4.86 -10.30
C ALA A 57 -4.50 3.48 -9.93
N GLU A 58 -3.83 2.40 -10.34
CA GLU A 58 -4.20 1.03 -9.94
C GLU A 58 -3.99 0.80 -8.44
N ALA A 59 -2.95 1.38 -7.85
CA ALA A 59 -2.73 1.33 -6.41
C ALA A 59 -3.84 2.04 -5.63
N ALA A 60 -4.41 3.12 -6.17
CA ALA A 60 -5.48 3.89 -5.54
C ALA A 60 -6.89 3.31 -5.80
N SER A 61 -7.06 2.52 -6.86
CA SER A 61 -8.34 1.93 -7.24
C SER A 61 -8.85 0.92 -6.20
N GLY A 62 -10.04 1.17 -5.65
CA GLY A 62 -10.80 0.22 -4.84
C GLY A 62 -10.36 0.05 -3.37
N ARG A 63 -9.66 1.04 -2.78
CA ARG A 63 -9.12 0.90 -1.41
C ARG A 63 -9.48 2.09 -0.53
N THR A 64 -10.17 1.79 0.57
CA THR A 64 -10.83 2.73 1.48
C THR A 64 -9.87 3.58 2.32
N SER A 65 -8.64 3.12 2.54
CA SER A 65 -7.63 3.83 3.33
C SER A 65 -6.42 4.14 2.48
N PHE A 66 -6.54 5.21 1.69
CA PHE A 66 -5.44 5.88 1.01
C PHE A 66 -4.70 6.71 2.07
N LEU A 67 -3.63 6.15 2.65
CA LEU A 67 -2.74 6.89 3.53
C LEU A 67 -1.83 7.72 2.63
N PRO A 68 -2.11 9.01 2.48
CA PRO A 68 -1.57 9.71 1.34
C PRO A 68 -0.13 10.09 1.67
N ALA A 69 0.29 10.42 2.89
CA ALA A 69 1.73 10.55 3.25
C ALA A 69 2.48 9.20 3.14
N LEU A 70 3.33 8.96 2.14
CA LEU A 70 4.24 9.91 1.46
C LEU A 70 3.77 10.52 0.10
N VAL A 71 2.68 11.29 0.12
CA VAL A 71 2.06 12.33 -0.74
C VAL A 71 0.64 12.54 -0.21
N MET A 72 0.54 13.34 0.84
CA MET A 72 -0.69 13.64 1.57
C MET A 72 -1.62 14.54 0.73
N THR A 73 -2.49 14.00 -0.12
CA THR A 73 -3.62 14.76 -0.69
C THR A 73 -4.87 14.52 0.14
N MET A 74 -5.31 15.57 0.82
CA MET A 74 -6.61 15.63 1.47
C MET A 74 -7.70 15.46 0.40
N THR A 75 -8.54 14.45 0.56
CA THR A 75 -9.88 14.51 -0.02
C THR A 75 -10.85 14.41 1.13
N SER A 76 -11.31 15.58 1.54
CA SER A 76 -12.54 15.72 2.32
C SER A 76 -13.63 14.98 1.57
N VAL A 77 -14.23 13.97 2.21
CA VAL A 77 -15.50 13.40 1.76
C VAL A 77 -16.57 14.45 2.01
N ARG A 78 -16.89 15.20 0.95
CA ARG A 78 -18.24 15.65 0.64
C ARG A 78 -18.53 15.28 -0.80
#